data_AF-A0A3Q3J3F7-F1
#
_entry.id   AF-A0A3Q3J3F7-F1
#
_cell.length_a   1.000
_cell.length_b   1.000
_cell.length_c   1.000
_cell.angle_alpha   90.00
_cell.angle_beta   90.00
_cell.angle_gamma   90.00
#
_symmetry.space_group_name_H-M   'P 1'
#
loop_
_entity.id
_entity.type
_entity.pdbx_description
1 polymer ?
#
loop_
_entity_poly.entity_id
_entity_poly.type
_entity_poly.pdbx_seq_one_letter_code
_entity_poly.pdbx_strand_id
1 'polypeptide(L)'
;MLTNIRNNTLVNSYMCCASLSWAFQQQAVPPKYQYRDPVTADLLLCDQCPPGTAVKQHCTVDSPTECQPCPERHFAENWHWGDTCQYCTSVCKERQLVKQQCNSTHDQLCECAPGFHLVVEFCITHSACLPGYGVTALGTPVSDTVCERCPAGHFSTGSSSTNPCQPHRNCSDLDLKTLKWGTATSDSLCSSQGKTSTAGCSRHQTLCRHQQLPNWHSVPPGVAHCERKVSRCSSLKNLTLDDLLKVANSLPGVKVRQEDVQTVVSTCRPRQYILQLLHLWKTANYDLDLVKGLSHSLRVLRSQGAPRNLLKGLKKISRIIETSSAHKLYEKMFLTMLQDESCFKAHKPLN
;
A
#
# COMPACT_ATOMS: atom_id res chain seq x y z
N MET A 1 -13.40 29.03 -50.84
CA MET A 1 -13.43 27.95 -51.85
C MET A 1 -12.02 27.77 -52.38
N LEU A 2 -11.26 26.82 -51.83
CA LEU A 2 -10.02 26.30 -52.41
C LEU A 2 -9.86 24.87 -51.89
N THR A 3 -9.99 23.94 -52.83
CA THR A 3 -9.49 22.55 -52.89
C THR A 3 -9.64 21.64 -51.67
N ASN A 4 -10.56 20.69 -51.81
CA ASN A 4 -10.75 19.52 -50.98
C ASN A 4 -10.72 18.27 -51.90
N ILE A 5 -10.38 17.14 -51.29
CA ILE A 5 -10.75 15.75 -51.68
C ILE A 5 -9.74 14.92 -52.50
N ARG A 6 -8.97 14.15 -51.72
CA ARG A 6 -8.86 12.67 -51.64
C ARG A 6 -8.47 11.83 -52.86
N ASN A 7 -7.51 10.96 -52.54
CA ASN A 7 -7.39 9.52 -52.78
C ASN A 7 -7.65 9.00 -54.20
N ASN A 8 -6.58 8.45 -54.79
CA ASN A 8 -6.74 7.32 -55.68
C ASN A 8 -5.76 6.20 -55.30
N THR A 9 -6.36 5.06 -54.98
CA THR A 9 -5.75 3.78 -54.62
C THR A 9 -5.21 3.05 -55.84
N LEU A 10 -4.08 2.37 -55.61
CA LEU A 10 -3.69 1.06 -56.15
C LEU A 10 -3.57 0.91 -57.67
N VAL A 11 -2.33 0.65 -58.11
CA VAL A 11 -1.88 -0.60 -58.75
C VAL A 11 -0.62 -0.24 -59.53
N ASN A 12 0.55 -0.70 -59.09
CA ASN A 12 1.61 -0.97 -60.03
C ASN A 12 2.54 -2.06 -59.49
N SER A 13 2.37 -3.25 -60.05
CA SER A 13 3.22 -4.42 -59.85
C SER A 13 4.50 -4.22 -60.65
N TYR A 14 5.63 -4.01 -59.98
CA TYR A 14 6.95 -4.22 -60.57
C TYR A 14 7.77 -5.17 -59.70
N MET A 15 7.95 -6.33 -60.29
CA MET A 15 8.88 -7.39 -59.97
C MET A 15 10.31 -6.82 -59.88
N CYS A 16 10.93 -6.81 -58.70
CA CYS A 16 12.39 -6.66 -58.58
C CYS A 16 12.86 -7.10 -57.17
N CYS A 17 14.07 -7.67 -57.12
CA CYS A 17 14.84 -8.09 -55.94
C CYS A 17 14.76 -9.58 -55.56
N ALA A 18 15.14 -10.46 -56.51
CA ALA A 18 16.07 -11.52 -56.15
C ALA A 18 17.46 -10.89 -55.94
N SER A 19 18.15 -11.26 -54.85
CA SER A 19 19.57 -10.99 -54.50
C SER A 19 19.85 -10.01 -53.35
N LEU A 20 19.58 -10.44 -52.11
CA LEU A 20 20.33 -10.01 -50.92
C LEU A 20 20.55 -11.21 -49.98
N SER A 21 21.16 -12.28 -50.49
CA SER A 21 21.67 -13.39 -49.66
C SER A 21 23.20 -13.32 -49.58
N TRP A 22 23.74 -12.18 -49.18
CA TRP A 22 25.13 -12.06 -48.75
C TRP A 22 25.18 -11.14 -47.53
N ALA A 23 24.40 -11.47 -46.51
CA ALA A 23 24.84 -11.18 -45.15
C ALA A 23 26.02 -12.13 -44.89
N PHE A 24 27.22 -11.73 -45.29
CA PHE A 24 28.44 -12.34 -44.76
C PHE A 24 28.32 -12.26 -43.24
N GLN A 25 28.07 -13.41 -42.60
CA GLN A 25 28.48 -13.61 -41.21
C GLN A 25 29.96 -13.24 -41.19
N GLN A 26 30.29 -12.07 -40.62
CA GLN A 26 31.66 -11.78 -40.24
C GLN A 26 32.02 -12.87 -39.23
N GLN A 27 32.74 -13.90 -39.68
CA GLN A 27 33.36 -14.85 -38.76
C GLN A 27 34.28 -14.02 -37.87
N ALA A 28 33.92 -13.91 -36.60
CA ALA A 28 34.72 -13.21 -35.62
C ALA A 28 36.11 -13.88 -35.61
N VAL A 29 37.15 -13.10 -35.91
CA VAL A 29 38.53 -13.59 -35.86
C VAL A 29 38.85 -13.92 -34.40
N PRO A 30 39.23 -15.16 -34.07
CA PRO A 30 39.49 -15.55 -32.70
C PRO A 30 40.71 -14.78 -32.15
N PRO A 31 40.60 -14.17 -30.95
CA PRO A 31 41.76 -13.65 -30.24
C PRO A 31 42.75 -14.77 -29.96
N LYS A 32 44.05 -14.44 -29.86
CA LYS A 32 45.11 -15.42 -29.62
C LYS A 32 45.67 -15.34 -28.20
N TYR A 33 46.32 -16.40 -27.73
CA TYR A 33 47.07 -16.46 -26.48
C TYR A 33 48.37 -17.24 -26.65
N GLN A 34 49.36 -16.95 -25.81
CA GLN A 34 50.62 -17.69 -25.81
C GLN A 34 50.50 -18.94 -24.93
N TYR A 35 50.91 -20.08 -25.47
CA TYR A 35 50.95 -21.35 -24.76
C TYR A 35 52.33 -21.99 -24.92
N ARG A 36 52.88 -22.53 -23.83
CA ARG A 36 54.14 -23.25 -23.88
C ARG A 36 53.87 -24.74 -23.98
N ASP A 37 54.27 -25.35 -25.09
CA ASP A 37 54.08 -26.79 -25.29
C ASP A 37 54.88 -27.57 -24.23
N PRO A 38 54.25 -28.41 -23.40
CA PRO A 38 54.93 -29.19 -22.38
C PRO A 38 55.89 -30.25 -22.96
N VAL A 39 55.70 -30.65 -24.22
CA VAL A 39 56.52 -31.68 -24.89
C VAL A 39 57.72 -31.06 -25.59
N THR A 40 57.52 -30.03 -26.41
CA THR A 40 58.61 -29.44 -27.21
C THR A 40 59.27 -28.23 -26.55
N ALA A 41 58.66 -27.68 -25.49
CA ALA A 41 59.07 -26.45 -24.81
C ALA A 41 58.97 -25.17 -25.67
N ASP A 42 58.39 -25.26 -26.87
CA ASP A 42 58.18 -24.13 -27.77
C ASP A 42 57.05 -23.21 -27.29
N LEU A 43 57.13 -21.94 -27.67
CA LEU A 43 56.08 -20.96 -27.43
C LEU A 43 55.18 -20.85 -28.66
N LEU A 44 53.95 -21.34 -28.54
CA LEU A 44 52.94 -21.36 -29.59
C LEU A 44 51.95 -20.21 -29.41
N LEU A 45 51.37 -19.75 -30.52
CA LEU A 45 50.33 -18.73 -30.54
C LEU A 45 48.98 -19.35 -30.92
N CYS A 46 48.23 -19.73 -29.89
CA CYS A 46 46.97 -20.47 -30.00
C CYS A 46 45.76 -19.55 -30.10
N ASP A 47 44.67 -20.03 -30.69
CA ASP A 47 43.37 -19.34 -30.71
C ASP A 47 42.62 -19.57 -29.39
N GLN A 48 42.03 -18.51 -28.84
CA GLN A 48 41.18 -18.60 -27.67
C GLN A 48 39.85 -19.31 -27.99
N CYS A 49 39.21 -19.84 -26.96
CA CYS A 49 37.89 -20.42 -27.07
C CYS A 49 36.80 -19.33 -27.01
N PRO A 50 35.75 -19.42 -27.84
CA PRO A 50 34.65 -18.47 -27.86
C PRO A 50 33.78 -18.55 -26.59
N PRO A 51 32.96 -17.53 -26.32
CA PRO A 51 31.93 -17.59 -25.28
C PRO A 51 31.08 -18.85 -25.41
N GLY A 52 30.75 -19.49 -24.29
CA GLY A 52 30.04 -20.78 -24.28
C GLY A 52 30.93 -22.02 -24.25
N THR A 53 32.25 -21.86 -24.34
CA THR A 53 33.19 -22.98 -24.45
C THR A 53 34.45 -22.77 -23.61
N ALA A 54 35.10 -23.86 -23.19
CA ALA A 54 36.41 -23.84 -22.53
C ALA A 54 37.43 -24.66 -23.33
N VAL A 55 38.72 -24.45 -23.06
CA VAL A 55 39.79 -25.22 -23.69
C VAL A 55 39.71 -26.67 -23.23
N LYS A 56 39.60 -27.59 -24.18
CA LYS A 56 39.75 -29.03 -23.94
C LYS A 56 41.18 -29.48 -24.16
N GLN A 57 41.79 -28.97 -25.24
CA GLN A 57 43.18 -29.24 -25.58
C GLN A 57 43.81 -27.99 -26.18
N HIS A 58 44.99 -27.60 -25.69
CA HIS A 58 45.76 -26.50 -26.25
C HIS A 58 46.24 -26.81 -27.67
N CYS A 59 46.56 -25.77 -28.44
CA CYS A 59 47.12 -25.99 -29.77
C CYS A 59 48.49 -26.65 -29.69
N THR A 60 48.82 -27.42 -30.72
CA THR A 60 50.18 -27.91 -30.99
C THR A 60 50.69 -27.24 -32.26
N VAL A 61 51.89 -27.59 -32.71
CA VAL A 61 52.41 -27.11 -34.01
C VAL A 61 51.48 -27.50 -35.17
N ASP A 62 50.84 -28.67 -35.08
CA ASP A 62 50.07 -29.26 -36.17
C ASP A 62 48.54 -29.21 -35.95
N SER A 63 48.08 -28.90 -34.73
CA SER A 63 46.66 -28.90 -34.37
C SER A 63 46.21 -27.58 -33.72
N PRO A 64 45.05 -27.01 -34.10
CA PRO A 64 44.50 -25.84 -33.44
C PRO A 64 44.03 -26.16 -32.02
N THR A 65 43.66 -25.13 -31.26
CA THR A 65 43.02 -25.31 -29.95
C THR A 65 41.67 -25.99 -30.10
N GLU A 66 41.44 -27.05 -29.31
CA GLU A 66 40.16 -27.73 -29.24
C GLU A 66 39.34 -27.15 -28.10
N CYS A 67 38.12 -26.68 -28.40
CA CYS A 67 37.19 -26.12 -27.43
C CYS A 67 36.03 -27.09 -27.17
N GLN A 68 35.58 -27.16 -25.93
CA GLN A 68 34.42 -27.95 -25.51
C GLN A 68 33.32 -27.05 -24.93
N PRO A 69 32.03 -27.37 -25.12
CA PRO A 69 30.94 -26.59 -24.57
C PRO A 69 30.97 -26.59 -23.04
N CYS A 70 30.55 -25.49 -22.43
CA CYS A 70 30.41 -25.42 -20.99
C CYS A 70 29.43 -26.50 -20.49
N PRO A 71 29.76 -27.22 -19.41
CA PRO A 71 28.86 -28.18 -18.79
C PRO A 71 27.64 -27.47 -18.17
N GLU A 72 26.63 -28.25 -17.77
CA GLU A 72 25.46 -27.69 -17.09
C GLU A 72 25.86 -26.85 -15.86
N ARG A 73 25.14 -25.75 -15.65
CA ARG A 73 25.40 -24.76 -14.58
C ARG A 73 26.78 -24.10 -14.66
N HIS A 74 27.37 -23.99 -15.85
CA HIS A 74 28.57 -23.22 -16.08
C HIS A 74 28.44 -22.32 -17.32
N PHE A 75 29.23 -21.24 -17.34
CA PHE A 75 29.22 -20.27 -18.42
C PHE A 75 30.62 -19.69 -18.71
N ALA A 76 30.77 -19.13 -19.91
CA ALA A 76 31.91 -18.32 -20.33
C ALA A 76 31.41 -17.17 -21.20
N GLU A 77 31.52 -15.94 -20.69
CA GLU A 77 30.96 -14.75 -21.35
C GLU A 77 31.88 -14.15 -22.42
N ASN A 78 33.18 -14.27 -22.23
CA ASN A 78 34.20 -13.68 -23.09
C ASN A 78 35.07 -14.76 -23.72
N TRP A 79 35.81 -14.40 -24.77
CA TRP A 79 36.89 -15.24 -25.27
C TRP A 79 37.92 -15.47 -24.17
N HIS A 80 38.32 -16.73 -23.98
CA HIS A 80 39.29 -17.08 -22.96
C HIS A 80 40.09 -18.33 -23.34
N TRP A 81 41.17 -18.58 -22.59
CA TRP A 81 42.08 -19.73 -22.77
C TRP A 81 42.07 -20.68 -21.56
N GLY A 82 41.10 -20.51 -20.66
CA GLY A 82 40.92 -21.38 -19.50
C GLY A 82 40.37 -22.75 -19.90
N ASP A 83 40.79 -23.78 -19.18
CA ASP A 83 40.32 -25.17 -19.34
C ASP A 83 38.96 -25.43 -18.66
N THR A 84 38.47 -24.46 -17.89
CA THR A 84 37.25 -24.54 -17.09
C THR A 84 36.35 -23.33 -17.34
N CYS A 85 35.03 -23.57 -17.42
CA CYS A 85 34.02 -22.52 -17.43
C CYS A 85 33.72 -22.05 -15.99
N GLN A 86 33.16 -20.84 -15.85
CA GLN A 86 32.76 -20.30 -14.54
C GLN A 86 31.46 -20.94 -14.07
N TYR A 87 31.33 -21.19 -12.76
CA TYR A 87 30.10 -21.75 -12.19
C TYR A 87 29.00 -20.68 -12.13
N CYS A 88 27.78 -21.03 -12.51
CA CYS A 88 26.65 -20.10 -12.42
C CYS A 88 26.33 -19.74 -10.97
N THR A 89 25.97 -18.49 -10.73
CA THR A 89 25.27 -18.08 -9.50
C THR A 89 24.02 -18.94 -9.33
N SER A 90 23.99 -19.75 -8.27
CA SER A 90 22.94 -20.77 -8.07
C SER A 90 21.71 -20.24 -7.34
N VAL A 91 21.87 -19.16 -6.56
CA VAL A 91 20.82 -18.64 -5.68
C VAL A 91 20.85 -17.12 -5.67
N CYS A 92 19.71 -16.49 -5.95
CA CYS A 92 19.53 -15.06 -5.71
C CYS A 92 19.38 -14.79 -4.21
N LYS A 93 19.94 -13.68 -3.72
CA LYS A 93 19.88 -13.29 -2.30
C LYS A 93 18.44 -12.99 -1.86
N GLU A 94 18.23 -12.75 -0.56
CA GLU A 94 16.89 -12.43 -0.04
C GLU A 94 16.25 -11.26 -0.79
N ARG A 95 14.97 -11.41 -1.17
CA ARG A 95 14.18 -10.40 -1.91
C ARG A 95 14.72 -10.06 -3.30
N GLN A 96 15.56 -10.92 -3.86
CA GLN A 96 15.90 -10.89 -5.28
C GLN A 96 15.11 -11.97 -6.05
N LEU A 97 14.90 -11.70 -7.33
CA LEU A 97 14.28 -12.60 -8.29
C LEU A 97 15.25 -12.81 -9.44
N VAL A 98 15.17 -13.98 -10.08
CA VAL A 98 15.95 -14.25 -11.29
C VAL A 98 15.39 -13.41 -12.43
N LYS A 99 16.21 -12.49 -12.95
CA LYS A 99 15.90 -11.68 -14.14
C LYS A 99 16.28 -12.41 -15.41
N GLN A 100 17.41 -13.10 -15.37
CA GLN A 100 17.97 -13.85 -16.48
C GLN A 100 18.54 -15.15 -15.96
N GLN A 101 18.16 -16.27 -16.57
CA GLN A 101 18.65 -17.59 -16.21
C GLN A 101 20.07 -17.78 -16.75
N CYS A 102 20.92 -18.48 -16.01
CA CYS A 102 22.24 -18.86 -16.54
C CYS A 102 22.12 -19.72 -17.79
N ASN A 103 23.03 -19.52 -18.75
CA ASN A 103 23.25 -20.42 -19.88
C ASN A 103 24.76 -20.62 -20.11
N SER A 104 25.18 -21.21 -21.23
CA SER A 104 26.61 -21.41 -21.48
C SER A 104 27.39 -20.11 -21.70
N THR A 105 26.75 -19.00 -22.09
CA THR A 105 27.42 -17.74 -22.44
C THR A 105 27.28 -16.64 -21.39
N HIS A 106 26.46 -16.80 -20.35
CA HIS A 106 26.30 -15.78 -19.31
C HIS A 106 25.79 -16.36 -18.00
N ASP A 107 26.10 -15.67 -16.91
CA ASP A 107 25.64 -16.03 -15.58
C ASP A 107 24.12 -15.77 -15.39
N GLN A 108 23.56 -16.37 -14.35
CA GLN A 108 22.28 -15.97 -13.79
C GLN A 108 22.36 -14.54 -13.24
N LEU A 109 21.46 -13.66 -13.70
CA LEU A 109 21.34 -12.30 -13.19
C LEU A 109 20.16 -12.19 -12.23
N CYS A 110 20.44 -11.70 -11.03
CA CYS A 110 19.45 -11.44 -9.98
C CYS A 110 19.10 -9.96 -9.90
N GLU A 111 17.83 -9.65 -9.65
CA GLU A 111 17.31 -8.29 -9.53
C GLU A 111 16.42 -8.16 -8.29
N CYS A 112 16.39 -6.99 -7.65
CA CYS A 112 15.49 -6.78 -6.50
C CYS A 112 14.02 -6.93 -6.90
N ALA A 113 13.23 -7.57 -6.05
CA ALA A 113 11.80 -7.72 -6.25
C ALA A 113 11.07 -6.36 -6.31
N PRO A 114 9.89 -6.28 -6.94
CA PRO A 114 9.10 -5.04 -6.98
C PRO A 114 8.88 -4.45 -5.58
N GLY A 115 9.14 -3.15 -5.44
CA GLY A 115 9.08 -2.43 -4.15
C GLY A 115 10.41 -2.39 -3.38
N PHE A 116 11.50 -2.90 -3.95
CA PHE A 116 12.84 -2.87 -3.37
C PHE A 116 13.86 -2.32 -4.36
N HIS A 117 14.96 -1.78 -3.83
CA HIS A 117 16.13 -1.38 -4.62
C HIS A 117 17.43 -1.86 -3.97
N LEU A 118 18.46 -2.06 -4.80
CA LEU A 118 19.75 -2.55 -4.37
C LEU A 118 20.57 -1.42 -3.71
N VAL A 119 20.98 -1.65 -2.46
CA VAL A 119 21.97 -0.82 -1.77
C VAL A 119 23.11 -1.71 -1.32
N VAL A 120 24.28 -1.50 -1.94
CA VAL A 120 25.47 -2.32 -1.79
C VAL A 120 25.17 -3.78 -2.17
N GLU A 121 24.77 -4.63 -1.22
CA GLU A 121 24.45 -6.03 -1.45
C GLU A 121 23.02 -6.42 -1.07
N PHE A 122 22.23 -5.48 -0.52
CA PHE A 122 20.93 -5.78 0.06
C PHE A 122 19.80 -5.07 -0.70
N CYS A 123 18.69 -5.79 -0.92
CA CYS A 123 17.47 -5.21 -1.45
C CYS A 123 16.64 -4.59 -0.32
N ILE A 124 16.63 -3.26 -0.26
CA ILE A 124 15.89 -2.50 0.75
C ILE A 124 14.59 -1.94 0.17
N THR A 125 13.56 -1.82 1.01
CA THR A 125 12.25 -1.32 0.58
C THR A 125 12.35 0.10 0.04
N HIS A 126 11.58 0.41 -1.01
CA HIS A 126 11.44 1.78 -1.49
C HIS A 126 10.88 2.71 -0.41
N SER A 127 11.43 3.91 -0.31
CA SER A 127 10.97 4.95 0.59
C SER A 127 9.56 5.41 0.24
N ALA A 128 8.73 5.60 1.27
CA ALA A 128 7.39 6.14 1.11
C ALA A 128 7.43 7.67 1.26
N CYS A 129 6.86 8.39 0.30
CA CYS A 129 6.66 9.82 0.40
C CYS A 129 5.62 10.13 1.48
N LEU A 130 5.98 11.01 2.40
CA LEU A 130 5.13 11.45 3.50
C LEU A 130 3.95 12.31 3.00
N PRO A 131 2.88 12.48 3.79
CA PRO A 131 1.82 13.43 3.47
C PRO A 131 2.40 14.82 3.21
N GLY A 132 1.95 15.49 2.15
CA GLY A 132 2.54 16.76 1.69
C GLY A 132 3.64 16.61 0.65
N TYR A 133 4.10 15.38 0.42
CA TYR A 133 5.10 15.02 -0.57
C TYR A 133 4.50 13.96 -1.51
N GLY A 134 4.96 13.96 -2.75
CA GLY A 134 4.55 13.01 -3.77
C GLY A 134 5.73 12.50 -4.56
N VAL A 135 5.52 11.36 -5.21
CA VAL A 135 6.53 10.71 -6.04
C VAL A 135 6.77 11.52 -7.31
N THR A 136 8.03 11.85 -7.58
CA THR A 136 8.48 12.46 -8.85
C THR A 136 9.23 11.46 -9.73
N ALA A 137 9.96 10.52 -9.11
CA ALA A 137 10.54 9.37 -9.78
C ALA A 137 10.21 8.09 -9.02
N LEU A 138 9.67 7.10 -9.73
CA LEU A 138 9.37 5.78 -9.17
C LEU A 138 10.67 5.07 -8.82
N GLY A 139 10.67 4.36 -7.69
CA GLY A 139 11.76 3.47 -7.35
C GLY A 139 11.96 2.37 -8.41
N THR A 140 13.22 2.06 -8.69
CA THR A 140 13.64 0.99 -9.59
C THR A 140 14.35 -0.10 -8.79
N PRO A 141 14.72 -1.24 -9.40
CA PRO A 141 15.51 -2.24 -8.71
C PRO A 141 16.91 -1.78 -8.27
N VAL A 142 17.39 -0.62 -8.75
CA VAL A 142 18.70 -0.05 -8.43
C VAL A 142 18.64 1.33 -7.78
N SER A 143 17.47 1.97 -7.74
CA SER A 143 17.31 3.32 -7.20
C SER A 143 16.04 3.45 -6.35
N ASP A 144 16.11 4.27 -5.29
CA ASP A 144 14.97 4.54 -4.44
C ASP A 144 13.91 5.43 -5.10
N THR A 145 12.71 5.46 -4.51
CA THR A 145 11.67 6.43 -4.84
C THR A 145 12.12 7.84 -4.47
N VAL A 146 11.95 8.79 -5.39
CA VAL A 146 12.25 10.21 -5.16
C VAL A 146 10.96 10.96 -4.80
N CYS A 147 11.01 11.67 -3.68
CA CYS A 147 9.88 12.42 -3.13
C CYS A 147 10.15 13.91 -3.15
N GLU A 148 9.19 14.69 -3.66
CA GLU A 148 9.24 16.15 -3.59
C GLU A 148 7.99 16.72 -2.93
N ARG A 149 8.10 17.93 -2.39
CA ARG A 149 6.97 18.64 -1.80
C ARG A 149 5.94 18.92 -2.87
N CYS A 150 4.66 18.71 -2.56
CA CYS A 150 3.61 19.03 -3.50
C CYS A 150 3.60 20.53 -3.85
N PRO A 151 3.59 20.88 -5.14
CA PRO A 151 3.53 22.27 -5.56
C PRO A 151 2.19 22.90 -5.18
N ALA A 152 2.11 24.22 -5.27
CA ALA A 152 0.87 24.95 -5.02
C ALA A 152 -0.27 24.40 -5.90
N GLY A 153 -1.45 24.26 -5.31
CA GLY A 153 -2.61 23.64 -5.99
C GLY A 153 -2.59 22.11 -6.03
N HIS A 154 -1.62 21.44 -5.38
CA HIS A 154 -1.57 19.98 -5.30
C HIS A 154 -1.49 19.48 -3.85
N PHE A 155 -1.80 18.19 -3.64
CA PHE A 155 -1.75 17.55 -2.33
C PHE A 155 -1.46 16.04 -2.37
N SER A 156 -1.04 15.52 -1.21
CA SER A 156 -0.89 14.09 -0.92
C SER A 156 -1.28 13.81 0.54
N THR A 157 -2.24 12.91 0.78
CA THR A 157 -2.85 12.66 2.11
C THR A 157 -2.20 11.54 2.91
N GLY A 158 -1.53 10.60 2.25
CA GLY A 158 -1.04 9.36 2.85
C GLY A 158 0.41 9.08 2.52
N SER A 159 1.02 8.17 3.28
CA SER A 159 2.38 7.69 3.01
C SER A 159 2.35 6.71 1.83
N SER A 160 3.08 7.00 0.74
CA SER A 160 3.10 6.14 -0.44
C SER A 160 4.41 6.23 -1.21
N SER A 161 4.93 5.09 -1.65
CA SER A 161 6.12 5.02 -2.52
C SER A 161 5.79 5.11 -4.02
N THR A 162 4.51 5.25 -4.39
CA THR A 162 4.05 5.23 -5.78
C THR A 162 3.17 6.41 -6.18
N ASN A 163 2.45 7.02 -5.24
CA ASN A 163 1.47 8.05 -5.57
C ASN A 163 2.13 9.42 -5.79
N PRO A 164 1.92 10.05 -6.96
CA PRO A 164 2.31 11.44 -7.19
C PRO A 164 1.35 12.41 -6.50
N CYS A 165 1.77 13.67 -6.39
CA CYS A 165 0.90 14.75 -5.91
C CYS A 165 -0.32 14.91 -6.82
N GLN A 166 -1.50 14.99 -6.20
CA GLN A 166 -2.77 15.12 -6.90
C GLN A 166 -3.21 16.59 -6.94
N PRO A 167 -3.81 17.08 -8.03
CA PRO A 167 -4.33 18.44 -8.07
C PRO A 167 -5.48 18.60 -7.07
N HIS A 168 -5.58 19.78 -6.46
CA HIS A 168 -6.74 20.16 -5.66
C HIS A 168 -7.99 20.18 -6.53
N ARG A 169 -9.09 19.70 -5.98
CA ARG A 169 -10.41 19.82 -6.60
C ARG A 169 -10.77 21.30 -6.75
N ASN A 170 -11.12 21.69 -7.96
CA ASN A 170 -11.73 22.98 -8.23
C ASN A 170 -13.24 22.90 -7.96
N CYS A 171 -13.71 23.63 -6.95
CA CYS A 171 -15.13 23.63 -6.59
C CYS A 171 -16.00 24.38 -7.61
N SER A 172 -15.44 25.39 -8.28
CA SER A 172 -16.16 26.18 -9.29
C SER A 172 -16.58 25.33 -10.48
N ASP A 173 -15.73 24.37 -10.88
CA ASP A 173 -16.02 23.43 -11.98
C ASP A 173 -17.19 22.48 -11.66
N LEU A 174 -17.60 22.42 -10.39
CA LEU A 174 -18.71 21.60 -9.91
C LEU A 174 -19.93 22.43 -9.51
N ASP A 175 -19.96 23.73 -9.83
CA ASP A 175 -20.98 24.69 -9.39
C ASP A 175 -21.11 24.76 -7.85
N LEU A 176 -20.02 24.49 -7.13
CA LEU A 176 -19.95 24.52 -5.67
C LEU A 176 -19.02 25.65 -5.20
N LYS A 177 -19.27 26.17 -4.00
CA LYS A 177 -18.37 27.13 -3.37
C LYS A 177 -17.31 26.41 -2.56
N THR A 178 -16.07 26.90 -2.61
CA THR A 178 -14.97 26.42 -1.77
C THR A 178 -15.26 26.77 -0.32
N LEU A 179 -15.54 25.74 0.48
CA LEU A 179 -15.76 25.87 1.93
C LEU A 179 -14.41 25.98 2.67
N LYS A 180 -13.40 25.23 2.22
CA LYS A 180 -12.05 25.28 2.75
C LYS A 180 -11.05 25.01 1.63
N TRP A 181 -10.04 25.87 1.52
CA TRP A 181 -8.94 25.69 0.59
C TRP A 181 -8.10 24.46 0.94
N GLY A 182 -7.63 23.78 -0.11
CA GLY A 182 -6.69 22.68 0.00
C GLY A 182 -5.34 23.12 0.60
N THR A 183 -4.60 22.15 1.10
CA THR A 183 -3.22 22.30 1.59
C THR A 183 -2.36 21.24 0.92
N ALA A 184 -1.04 21.25 1.11
CA ALA A 184 -0.17 20.18 0.59
C ALA A 184 -0.59 18.78 1.09
N THR A 185 -1.30 18.67 2.21
CA THR A 185 -1.71 17.37 2.80
C THR A 185 -3.19 17.05 2.61
N SER A 186 -4.00 17.96 2.06
CA SER A 186 -5.45 17.79 2.01
C SER A 186 -6.09 18.49 0.83
N ASP A 187 -7.06 17.83 0.21
CA ASP A 187 -7.88 18.41 -0.87
C ASP A 187 -8.73 19.60 -0.41
N SER A 188 -9.17 20.41 -1.38
CA SER A 188 -10.18 21.45 -1.21
C SER A 188 -11.55 20.84 -0.85
N LEU A 189 -12.25 21.48 0.09
CA LEU A 189 -13.61 21.08 0.49
C LEU A 189 -14.63 21.99 -0.18
N CYS A 190 -15.56 21.39 -0.91
CA CYS A 190 -16.63 22.09 -1.62
C CYS A 190 -17.97 21.96 -0.89
N SER A 191 -18.82 22.99 -0.98
CA SER A 191 -20.17 23.00 -0.41
C SER A 191 -21.15 23.74 -1.32
N SER A 192 -22.36 23.21 -1.46
CA SER A 192 -23.47 23.93 -2.07
C SER A 192 -24.03 24.92 -1.03
N GLN A 193 -24.12 26.19 -1.38
CA GLN A 193 -24.85 27.13 -0.52
C GLN A 193 -26.32 26.71 -0.47
N GLY A 194 -26.85 26.58 0.75
CA GLY A 194 -28.30 26.55 0.97
C GLY A 194 -28.96 25.18 1.11
N LYS A 195 -28.36 24.21 1.83
CA LYS A 195 -29.13 23.24 2.64
C LYS A 195 -28.32 22.91 3.88
N THR A 196 -28.86 23.23 5.07
CA THR A 196 -28.42 22.64 6.33
C THR A 196 -28.47 21.12 6.18
N SER A 197 -27.33 20.51 5.87
CA SER A 197 -27.25 19.15 5.39
C SER A 197 -27.51 18.17 6.52
N THR A 198 -28.76 17.72 6.63
CA THR A 198 -29.18 16.51 7.34
C THR A 198 -28.60 15.22 6.71
N ALA A 199 -27.64 15.32 5.80
CA ALA A 199 -26.99 14.22 5.06
C ALA A 199 -25.54 13.91 5.51
N GLY A 200 -25.16 14.29 6.73
CA GLY A 200 -23.76 14.25 7.19
C GLY A 200 -23.19 12.93 7.72
N CYS A 201 -23.91 11.79 7.67
CA CYS A 201 -23.39 10.53 8.26
C CYS A 201 -23.33 9.32 7.31
N SER A 202 -24.05 9.31 6.20
CA SER A 202 -23.99 8.16 5.25
C SER A 202 -22.66 8.10 4.49
N ARG A 203 -22.02 9.25 4.21
CA ARG A 203 -20.77 9.33 3.42
C ARG A 203 -19.48 9.07 4.22
N HIS A 204 -19.56 8.97 5.55
CA HIS A 204 -18.41 8.70 6.43
C HIS A 204 -18.10 7.21 6.60
N GLN A 205 -18.94 6.34 6.01
CA GLN A 205 -18.90 4.88 6.04
C GLN A 205 -17.65 4.29 5.35
N THR A 206 -17.11 4.97 4.33
CA THR A 206 -15.92 4.52 3.58
C THR A 206 -14.62 4.66 4.38
N LEU A 207 -14.56 5.53 5.38
CA LEU A 207 -13.34 5.80 6.16
C LEU A 207 -13.12 4.84 7.34
N CYS A 208 -14.17 4.16 7.83
CA CYS A 208 -14.01 3.08 8.82
C CYS A 208 -13.70 1.73 8.17
N ARG A 209 -13.69 1.67 6.82
CA ARG A 209 -13.55 0.45 6.01
C ARG A 209 -12.09 -0.02 5.85
N HIS A 210 -11.09 0.83 6.10
CA HIS A 210 -9.68 0.46 5.95
C HIS A 210 -9.05 0.08 7.30
N GLN A 211 -9.23 -1.17 7.72
CA GLN A 211 -8.23 -1.88 8.53
C GLN A 211 -8.50 -3.39 8.55
N GLN A 212 -7.94 -4.06 7.55
CA GLN A 212 -7.59 -5.47 7.61
C GLN A 212 -6.16 -5.58 7.06
N LEU A 213 -5.18 -5.57 7.97
CA LEU A 213 -3.83 -6.04 7.69
C LEU A 213 -3.45 -7.09 8.74
N PRO A 214 -2.77 -8.19 8.35
CA PRO A 214 -2.68 -9.41 9.12
C PRO A 214 -1.40 -9.53 9.97
N ASN A 215 -1.03 -8.50 10.74
CA ASN A 215 0.03 -8.65 11.77
C ASN A 215 -0.20 -7.69 12.95
N TRP A 216 -0.26 -8.25 14.15
CA TRP A 216 -0.88 -7.65 15.34
C TRP A 216 0.13 -7.62 16.49
N HIS A 217 0.71 -6.46 16.81
CA HIS A 217 1.31 -6.21 18.14
C HIS A 217 1.24 -4.75 18.62
N SER A 218 0.54 -3.84 17.91
CA SER A 218 0.35 -2.46 18.37
C SER A 218 -1.04 -1.94 18.00
N VAL A 219 -1.71 -1.31 18.97
CA VAL A 219 -3.06 -0.72 18.86
C VAL A 219 -3.17 0.22 17.64
N PRO A 220 -4.13 0.03 16.72
CA PRO A 220 -4.20 0.85 15.51
C PRO A 220 -4.73 2.29 15.79
N PRO A 221 -4.18 3.33 15.14
CA PRO A 221 -4.73 4.70 15.16
C PRO A 221 -6.17 4.86 14.64
N GLY A 222 -6.76 3.79 14.09
CA GLY A 222 -8.08 3.79 13.44
C GLY A 222 -9.25 3.85 14.42
N VAL A 223 -9.11 3.29 15.63
CA VAL A 223 -10.18 3.24 16.65
C VAL A 223 -10.53 4.65 17.14
N ALA A 224 -9.52 5.46 17.45
CA ALA A 224 -9.68 6.86 17.85
C ALA A 224 -10.25 7.76 16.73
N HIS A 225 -10.13 7.37 15.45
CA HIS A 225 -10.72 8.09 14.31
C HIS A 225 -12.19 7.74 14.10
N CYS A 226 -12.56 6.49 14.36
CA CYS A 226 -13.94 6.00 14.33
C CYS A 226 -14.76 6.65 15.47
N GLU A 227 -14.25 6.61 16.70
CA GLU A 227 -14.87 7.23 17.88
C GLU A 227 -15.13 8.73 17.66
N ARG A 228 -14.11 9.48 17.21
CA ARG A 228 -14.23 10.91 16.91
C ARG A 228 -15.30 11.22 15.87
N LYS A 229 -15.59 10.30 14.94
CA LYS A 229 -16.60 10.48 13.89
C LYS A 229 -18.00 10.07 14.33
N VAL A 230 -18.15 9.00 15.12
CA VAL A 230 -19.45 8.63 15.72
C VAL A 230 -19.93 9.72 16.69
N SER A 231 -19.02 10.25 17.53
CA SER A 231 -19.30 11.40 18.41
C SER A 231 -19.74 12.65 17.65
N ARG A 232 -19.21 12.88 16.44
CA ARG A 232 -19.62 14.00 15.57
C ARG A 232 -20.97 13.75 14.87
N CYS A 233 -21.35 12.48 14.73
CA CYS A 233 -22.55 12.07 14.01
C CYS A 233 -23.81 12.06 14.88
N SER A 234 -23.73 11.82 16.19
CA SER A 234 -24.93 11.68 17.04
C SER A 234 -25.69 12.99 17.30
N SER A 235 -25.05 14.16 17.10
CA SER A 235 -25.64 15.50 17.36
C SER A 235 -26.19 15.68 18.78
N LEU A 236 -25.89 14.77 19.71
CA LEU A 236 -26.26 14.85 21.12
C LEU A 236 -25.38 15.92 21.79
N LYS A 237 -25.94 17.11 21.94
CA LYS A 237 -25.34 18.22 22.69
C LYS A 237 -26.14 18.40 23.97
N ASN A 238 -25.45 18.73 25.06
CA ASN A 238 -26.04 19.10 26.35
C ASN A 238 -26.86 17.96 27.00
N LEU A 239 -26.31 16.75 27.05
CA LEU A 239 -26.89 15.66 27.84
C LEU A 239 -26.65 15.94 29.33
N THR A 240 -27.71 15.84 30.13
CA THR A 240 -27.64 15.91 31.58
C THR A 240 -27.25 14.56 32.19
N LEU A 241 -26.83 14.54 33.45
CA LEU A 241 -26.57 13.30 34.18
C LEU A 241 -27.84 12.41 34.23
N ASP A 242 -29.01 13.02 34.39
CA ASP A 242 -30.30 12.33 34.36
C ASP A 242 -30.60 11.68 33.00
N ASP A 243 -30.29 12.36 31.89
CA ASP A 243 -30.42 11.76 30.55
C ASP A 243 -29.53 10.53 30.39
N LEU A 244 -28.30 10.57 30.92
CA LEU A 244 -27.36 9.46 30.86
C LEU A 244 -27.79 8.28 31.73
N LEU A 245 -28.31 8.55 32.93
CA LEU A 245 -28.87 7.53 33.81
C LEU A 245 -30.11 6.87 33.20
N LYS A 246 -30.98 7.64 32.53
CA LYS A 246 -32.11 7.10 31.75
C LYS A 246 -31.62 6.15 30.67
N VAL A 247 -30.57 6.50 29.91
CA VAL A 247 -29.99 5.60 28.90
C VAL A 247 -29.43 4.34 29.56
N ALA A 248 -28.60 4.49 30.59
CA ALA A 248 -27.99 3.36 31.31
C ALA A 248 -29.04 2.36 31.85
N ASN A 249 -30.11 2.88 32.43
CA ASN A 249 -31.18 2.06 33.00
C ASN A 249 -32.09 1.43 31.95
N SER A 250 -32.19 2.03 30.76
CA SER A 250 -33.01 1.53 29.66
C SER A 250 -32.40 0.36 28.88
N LEU A 251 -31.10 0.10 29.01
CA LEU A 251 -30.41 -1.00 28.32
C LEU A 251 -30.72 -2.35 28.99
N PRO A 252 -30.85 -3.47 28.25
CA PRO A 252 -31.19 -4.78 28.82
C PRO A 252 -29.99 -5.44 29.53
N GLY A 253 -30.22 -6.48 30.33
CA GLY A 253 -29.14 -7.18 31.04
C GLY A 253 -28.61 -6.44 32.28
N VAL A 254 -27.33 -6.65 32.59
CA VAL A 254 -26.63 -6.02 33.72
C VAL A 254 -26.53 -4.52 33.46
N LYS A 255 -27.02 -3.71 34.40
CA LYS A 255 -27.06 -2.25 34.29
C LYS A 255 -25.68 -1.65 34.54
N VAL A 256 -25.38 -0.55 33.85
CA VAL A 256 -24.20 0.28 34.17
C VAL A 256 -24.45 0.96 35.51
N ARG A 257 -23.52 0.85 36.46
CA ARG A 257 -23.69 1.38 37.82
C ARG A 257 -23.72 2.91 37.78
N GLN A 258 -24.51 3.52 38.66
CA GLN A 258 -24.64 4.98 38.73
C GLN A 258 -23.30 5.69 38.99
N GLU A 259 -22.42 5.08 39.78
CA GLU A 259 -21.05 5.54 40.04
C GLU A 259 -20.17 5.57 38.77
N ASP A 260 -20.34 4.59 37.88
CA ASP A 260 -19.62 4.56 36.60
C ASP A 260 -20.17 5.65 35.66
N VAL A 261 -21.48 5.91 35.67
CA VAL A 261 -22.10 7.01 34.90
C VAL A 261 -21.59 8.37 35.37
N GLN A 262 -21.50 8.58 36.68
CA GLN A 262 -20.93 9.80 37.26
C GLN A 262 -19.46 9.97 36.89
N THR A 263 -18.70 8.87 36.91
CA THR A 263 -17.30 8.87 36.48
C THR A 263 -17.17 9.27 35.02
N VAL A 264 -18.00 8.74 34.13
CA VAL A 264 -18.03 9.16 32.71
C VAL A 264 -18.29 10.66 32.54
N VAL A 265 -19.16 11.24 33.37
CA VAL A 265 -19.46 12.69 33.32
C VAL A 265 -18.31 13.52 33.86
N SER A 266 -17.58 13.05 34.88
CA SER A 266 -16.47 13.79 35.48
C SER A 266 -15.17 13.68 34.69
N THR A 267 -14.97 12.61 33.93
CA THR A 267 -13.69 12.31 33.27
C THR A 267 -13.74 12.42 31.75
N CYS A 268 -14.89 12.21 31.10
CA CYS A 268 -14.99 12.25 29.64
C CYS A 268 -15.45 13.62 29.11
N ARG A 269 -15.24 13.87 27.82
CA ARG A 269 -15.88 15.03 27.16
C ARG A 269 -17.35 14.71 26.84
N PRO A 270 -18.28 15.69 26.83
CA PRO A 270 -19.70 15.46 26.54
C PRO A 270 -20.02 14.69 25.26
N ARG A 271 -19.15 14.81 24.24
CA ARG A 271 -19.26 14.09 22.97
C ARG A 271 -18.99 12.58 23.07
N GLN A 272 -18.42 12.11 24.19
CA GLN A 272 -18.02 10.72 24.43
C GLN A 272 -18.98 9.97 25.37
N TYR A 273 -19.85 10.68 26.12
CA TYR A 273 -20.68 10.07 27.18
C TYR A 273 -21.45 8.83 26.74
N ILE A 274 -22.21 8.90 25.64
CA ILE A 274 -23.00 7.76 25.18
C ILE A 274 -22.13 6.60 24.70
N LEU A 275 -21.01 6.88 24.04
CA LEU A 275 -20.12 5.80 23.58
C LEU A 275 -19.48 5.08 24.76
N GLN A 276 -19.06 5.82 25.78
CA GLN A 276 -18.47 5.22 26.97
C GLN A 276 -19.50 4.43 27.79
N LEU A 277 -20.75 4.89 27.86
CA LEU A 277 -21.83 4.13 28.50
C LEU A 277 -22.14 2.83 27.76
N LEU A 278 -22.20 2.86 26.44
CA LEU A 278 -22.42 1.66 25.63
C LEU A 278 -21.24 0.68 25.74
N HIS A 279 -20.02 1.19 25.94
CA HIS A 279 -18.86 0.37 26.25
C HIS A 279 -18.99 -0.32 27.60
N LEU A 280 -19.21 0.44 28.68
CA LEU A 280 -19.39 -0.11 30.03
C LEU A 280 -20.50 -1.19 30.05
N TRP A 281 -21.60 -0.90 29.35
CA TRP A 281 -22.68 -1.87 29.20
C TRP A 281 -22.25 -3.13 28.43
N LYS A 282 -21.54 -3.00 27.30
CA LYS A 282 -21.08 -4.14 26.51
C LYS A 282 -20.03 -4.99 27.23
N THR A 283 -19.18 -4.37 28.06
CA THR A 283 -18.21 -5.09 28.91
C THR A 283 -18.91 -5.96 29.95
N ALA A 284 -19.98 -5.46 30.56
CA ALA A 284 -20.79 -6.22 31.52
C ALA A 284 -21.77 -7.23 30.86
N ASN A 285 -22.01 -7.11 29.55
CA ASN A 285 -22.96 -7.92 28.79
C ASN A 285 -22.33 -8.40 27.47
N TYR A 286 -21.21 -9.11 27.57
CA TYR A 286 -20.37 -9.48 26.42
C TYR A 286 -21.08 -10.35 25.39
N ASP A 287 -22.06 -11.15 25.82
CA ASP A 287 -22.87 -12.06 25.03
C ASP A 287 -24.09 -11.40 24.37
N LEU A 288 -24.48 -10.19 24.83
CA LEU A 288 -25.64 -9.47 24.30
C LEU A 288 -25.29 -8.64 23.07
N ASP A 289 -26.15 -8.70 22.06
CA ASP A 289 -26.02 -7.91 20.83
C ASP A 289 -26.31 -6.42 21.08
N LEU A 290 -25.36 -5.56 20.74
CA LEU A 290 -25.43 -4.11 20.99
C LEU A 290 -26.57 -3.43 20.22
N VAL A 291 -26.87 -3.88 19.00
CA VAL A 291 -27.96 -3.33 18.19
C VAL A 291 -29.32 -3.68 18.79
N LYS A 292 -29.50 -4.93 19.24
CA LYS A 292 -30.70 -5.38 19.94
C LYS A 292 -30.85 -4.64 21.28
N GLY A 293 -29.74 -4.43 22.00
CA GLY A 293 -29.70 -3.63 23.22
C GLY A 293 -30.14 -2.19 23.03
N LEU A 294 -29.62 -1.50 22.00
CA LEU A 294 -30.02 -0.15 21.62
C LEU A 294 -31.47 -0.06 21.15
N SER A 295 -31.93 -1.05 20.39
CA SER A 295 -33.32 -1.15 19.95
C SER A 295 -34.29 -1.31 21.12
N HIS A 296 -33.91 -2.10 22.14
CA HIS A 296 -34.65 -2.24 23.39
C HIS A 296 -34.67 -0.92 24.19
N SER A 297 -33.50 -0.31 24.39
CA SER A 297 -33.35 0.98 25.07
C SER A 297 -34.20 2.08 24.43
N LEU A 298 -34.20 2.19 23.11
CA LEU A 298 -35.04 3.15 22.37
C LEU A 298 -36.55 2.94 22.59
N ARG A 299 -36.99 1.70 22.85
CA ARG A 299 -38.38 1.36 23.16
C ARG A 299 -38.73 1.78 24.59
N VAL A 300 -37.88 1.45 25.55
CA VAL A 300 -38.05 1.79 26.98
C VAL A 300 -38.01 3.29 27.21
N LEU A 301 -37.05 4.00 26.60
CA LEU A 301 -36.95 5.46 26.69
C LEU A 301 -38.17 6.15 26.09
N ARG A 302 -38.78 5.58 25.04
CA ARG A 302 -40.01 6.12 24.46
C ARG A 302 -41.20 5.97 25.41
N SER A 303 -41.32 4.83 26.11
CA SER A 303 -42.37 4.65 27.12
C SER A 303 -42.16 5.51 28.37
N GLN A 304 -40.92 5.88 28.69
CA GLN A 304 -40.59 6.74 29.83
C GLN A 304 -40.65 8.25 29.52
N GLY A 305 -41.12 8.64 28.33
CA GLY A 305 -41.24 10.05 27.95
C GLY A 305 -39.90 10.77 27.75
N ALA A 306 -38.84 10.06 27.35
CA ALA A 306 -37.51 10.63 27.21
C ALA A 306 -37.45 11.76 26.14
N PRO A 307 -36.53 12.73 26.29
CA PRO A 307 -36.39 13.85 25.37
C PRO A 307 -36.21 13.45 23.89
N ARG A 308 -36.88 14.16 22.97
CA ARG A 308 -36.87 13.83 21.53
C ARG A 308 -35.48 13.93 20.90
N ASN A 309 -34.63 14.82 21.38
CA ASN A 309 -33.22 14.95 20.99
C ASN A 309 -32.42 13.70 21.36
N LEU A 310 -32.62 13.16 22.56
CA LEU A 310 -31.98 11.93 23.04
C LEU A 310 -32.37 10.73 22.17
N LEU A 311 -33.67 10.55 21.93
CA LEU A 311 -34.18 9.47 21.07
C LEU A 311 -33.66 9.57 19.62
N LYS A 312 -33.60 10.78 19.06
CA LYS A 312 -33.06 11.02 17.71
C LYS A 312 -31.57 10.68 17.61
N GLY A 313 -30.78 11.06 18.62
CA GLY A 313 -29.36 10.78 18.65
C GLY A 313 -29.05 9.29 18.80
N LEU A 314 -29.73 8.60 19.73
CA LEU A 314 -29.58 7.15 19.92
C LEU A 314 -30.02 6.36 18.68
N LYS A 315 -31.12 6.74 18.02
CA LYS A 315 -31.55 6.12 16.76
C LYS A 315 -30.52 6.28 15.65
N LYS A 316 -29.80 7.40 15.62
CA LYS A 316 -28.73 7.66 14.64
C LYS A 316 -27.49 6.81 14.93
N ILE A 317 -27.16 6.60 16.21
CA ILE A 317 -26.10 5.68 16.65
C ILE A 317 -26.46 4.23 16.28
N SER A 318 -27.68 3.78 16.60
CA SER A 318 -28.19 2.44 16.24
C SER A 318 -28.04 2.16 14.74
N ARG A 319 -28.46 3.10 13.89
CA ARG A 319 -28.34 2.99 12.43
C ARG A 319 -26.89 2.92 11.92
N ILE A 320 -25.93 3.55 12.61
CA ILE A 320 -24.52 3.49 12.24
C ILE A 320 -23.97 2.08 12.52
N ILE A 321 -24.37 1.51 13.66
CA ILE A 321 -23.94 0.18 14.10
C ILE A 321 -24.62 -0.95 13.31
N GLU A 322 -25.90 -0.77 12.95
CA GLU A 322 -26.73 -1.73 12.19
C GLU A 322 -26.25 -2.01 10.75
N THR A 323 -25.38 -1.18 10.18
CA THR A 323 -24.89 -1.43 8.82
C THR A 323 -24.02 -2.70 8.78
N SER A 324 -24.26 -3.58 7.81
CA SER A 324 -23.77 -4.98 7.80
C SER A 324 -22.24 -5.14 7.85
N SER A 325 -21.48 -4.15 7.36
CA SER A 325 -20.01 -4.11 7.43
C SER A 325 -19.46 -3.53 8.73
N ALA A 326 -20.30 -2.87 9.52
CA ALA A 326 -19.95 -2.14 10.73
C ALA A 326 -20.26 -2.95 12.00
N HIS A 327 -21.33 -3.75 12.02
CA HIS A 327 -21.78 -4.52 13.17
C HIS A 327 -20.65 -5.37 13.81
N LYS A 328 -19.96 -6.20 13.01
CA LYS A 328 -18.82 -7.02 13.47
C LYS A 328 -17.58 -6.20 13.88
N LEU A 329 -17.39 -5.03 13.27
CA LEU A 329 -16.27 -4.14 13.58
C LEU A 329 -16.52 -3.40 14.91
N TYR A 330 -17.72 -2.86 15.11
CA TYR A 330 -18.13 -2.19 16.35
C TYR A 330 -18.19 -3.17 17.51
N GLU A 331 -18.69 -4.38 17.30
CA GLU A 331 -18.70 -5.42 18.33
C GLU A 331 -17.27 -5.76 18.82
N LYS A 332 -16.30 -5.89 17.90
CA LYS A 332 -14.88 -6.03 18.25
C LYS A 332 -14.28 -4.73 18.82
N MET A 333 -14.65 -3.56 18.31
CA MET A 333 -14.15 -2.25 18.77
C MET A 333 -14.56 -1.93 20.21
N PHE A 334 -15.80 -2.23 20.59
CA PHE A 334 -16.27 -2.05 21.97
C PHE A 334 -15.57 -3.00 22.93
N LEU A 335 -15.07 -4.15 22.47
CA LEU A 335 -14.25 -5.07 23.25
C LEU A 335 -12.75 -4.67 23.24
N THR A 336 -12.21 -4.06 22.18
CA THR A 336 -10.79 -3.65 22.07
C THR A 336 -10.50 -2.23 22.53
N MET A 337 -11.50 -1.45 22.96
CA MET A 337 -11.28 -0.18 23.68
C MET A 337 -10.50 -0.35 25.01
N LEU A 338 -10.16 -1.58 25.40
CA LEU A 338 -9.32 -1.96 26.54
C LEU A 338 -7.88 -1.39 26.58
N GLN A 339 -7.44 -0.59 25.59
CA GLN A 339 -6.06 -0.07 25.59
C GLN A 339 -5.89 1.44 25.33
N ASP A 340 -6.96 2.22 25.16
CA ASP A 340 -6.86 3.68 25.16
C ASP A 340 -7.85 4.31 26.15
N GLU A 341 -7.48 4.17 27.43
CA GLU A 341 -8.01 4.82 28.63
C GLU A 341 -7.91 6.37 28.56
N SER A 342 -8.25 7.01 27.44
CA SER A 342 -8.12 8.46 27.29
C SER A 342 -9.04 9.26 28.21
N CYS A 343 -10.16 8.65 28.63
CA CYS A 343 -11.10 9.24 29.59
C CYS A 343 -10.76 8.88 31.05
N PHE A 344 -10.32 7.66 31.34
CA PHE A 344 -10.06 7.20 32.72
C PHE A 344 -8.62 7.42 33.22
N LYS A 345 -7.71 7.94 32.37
CA LYS A 345 -6.30 8.27 32.70
C LYS A 345 -6.09 9.20 33.92
N ALA A 346 -7.14 9.87 34.42
CA ALA A 346 -7.04 10.81 35.54
C ALA A 346 -7.07 10.18 36.95
N HIS A 347 -7.23 8.85 37.08
CA HIS A 347 -7.06 8.15 38.36
C HIS A 347 -5.98 7.05 38.26
N LYS A 348 -4.74 7.45 37.92
CA LYS A 348 -3.60 6.77 38.55
C LYS A 348 -3.36 7.46 39.88
N PRO A 349 -3.60 6.83 41.05
CA PRO A 349 -3.06 7.36 42.27
C PRO A 349 -1.54 7.44 42.10
N LEU A 350 -0.97 8.62 42.35
CA LEU A 350 0.44 8.70 42.72
C LEU A 350 0.55 7.99 44.07
N ASN A 351 0.91 6.71 44.01
CA ASN A 351 1.74 5.98 44.97
C ASN A 351 1.90 4.53 44.51
#